data_AF-A0A2D2AV32-F1
#
_entry.id   AF-A0A2D2AV32-F1
#
_cell.length_a   1.000
_cell.length_b   1.000
_cell.length_c   1.000
_cell.angle_alpha   90.00
_cell.angle_beta   90.00
_cell.angle_gamma   90.00
#
_symmetry.space_group_name_H-M   'P 1'
#
loop_
_entity.id
_entity.type
_entity.pdbx_description
1 polymer ?
#
loop_
_entity_poly.entity_id
_entity_poly.type
_entity_poly.pdbx_seq_one_letter_code
_entity_poly.pdbx_strand_id
1 'polypeptide(L)'
;MKAMNSLIRISTHEVENLQKRLAEIVDRRTACELRMVVMEAEGEAELQRARQDADAGWYLVGFREGLKLRRAAVQAEIDTITIEEAGARDALAEAFEALKKYEHVREATRTAARKEAEKRETAALDELGLRRAAGR
;
A
#
# COMPACT_ATOMS: atom_id res chain seq x y z
N MET A 1 24.65 -15.65 0.90
CA MET A 1 23.75 -15.25 -0.22
C MET A 1 22.36 -15.93 -0.15
N LYS A 2 22.26 -17.25 0.06
CA LYS A 2 20.97 -17.99 0.14
C LYS A 2 20.00 -17.44 1.21
N ALA A 3 20.49 -17.13 2.41
CA ALA A 3 19.68 -16.55 3.49
C ALA A 3 19.09 -15.17 3.12
N MET A 4 19.90 -14.30 2.49
CA MET A 4 19.45 -12.97 2.07
C MET A 4 18.40 -13.02 0.96
N ASN A 5 18.55 -13.92 -0.02
CA ASN A 5 17.51 -14.14 -1.03
C ASN A 5 16.21 -14.66 -0.41
N SER A 6 16.29 -15.42 0.68
CA SER A 6 15.10 -15.84 1.43
C SER A 6 14.42 -14.67 2.14
N LEU A 7 15.20 -13.78 2.77
CA LEU A 7 14.66 -12.58 3.44
C LEU A 7 13.96 -11.65 2.44
N ILE A 8 14.57 -11.41 1.28
CA ILE A 8 13.95 -10.63 0.20
C ILE A 8 12.62 -11.25 -0.21
N ARG A 9 12.57 -12.57 -0.42
CA ARG A 9 11.33 -13.26 -0.82
C ARG A 9 10.22 -13.11 0.23
N ILE A 10 10.56 -13.28 1.51
CA ILE A 10 9.60 -13.13 2.61
C ILE A 10 9.08 -11.68 2.65
N SER A 11 9.97 -10.70 2.57
CA SER A 11 9.64 -9.28 2.61
C SER A 11 8.83 -8.83 1.38
N THR A 12 9.11 -9.39 0.19
CA THR A 12 8.27 -9.18 -0.99
C THR A 12 6.84 -9.68 -0.76
N HIS A 13 6.69 -10.89 -0.21
CA HIS A 13 5.37 -11.44 0.07
C HIS A 13 4.60 -10.62 1.13
N GLU A 14 5.31 -10.10 2.14
CA GLU A 14 4.75 -9.20 3.13
C GLU A 14 4.21 -7.91 2.49
N VAL A 15 4.99 -7.26 1.62
CA VAL A 15 4.56 -6.09 0.86
C VAL A 15 3.32 -6.41 0.02
N GLU A 16 3.29 -7.54 -0.70
CA GLU A 16 2.13 -7.95 -1.50
C GLU A 16 0.87 -8.15 -0.64
N ASN A 17 1.01 -8.73 0.55
CA ASN A 17 -0.11 -8.92 1.46
C ASN A 17 -0.63 -7.58 2.02
N LEU A 18 0.27 -6.67 2.37
CA LEU A 18 -0.09 -5.32 2.83
C LEU A 18 -0.75 -4.50 1.71
N GLN A 19 -0.30 -4.64 0.46
CA GLN A 19 -0.95 -4.01 -0.69
C GLN A 19 -2.38 -4.49 -0.89
N LYS A 20 -2.61 -5.81 -0.81
CA LYS A 20 -3.96 -6.39 -0.90
C LYS A 20 -4.84 -5.87 0.23
N ARG A 21 -4.32 -5.85 1.45
CA ARG A 21 -5.05 -5.33 2.61
C ARG A 21 -5.40 -3.85 2.44
N LEU A 22 -4.48 -3.04 1.95
CA LEU A 22 -4.73 -1.62 1.67
C LEU A 22 -5.81 -1.45 0.59
N ALA A 23 -5.79 -2.26 -0.47
CA ALA A 23 -6.83 -2.24 -1.51
C ALA A 23 -8.21 -2.57 -0.92
N GLU A 24 -8.33 -3.60 -0.08
CA GLU A 24 -9.59 -3.93 0.60
C GLU A 24 -10.11 -2.80 1.51
N ILE A 25 -9.21 -2.06 2.16
CA ILE A 25 -9.58 -0.88 2.98
C ILE A 25 -10.11 0.25 2.09
N VAL A 26 -9.39 0.54 0.99
CA VAL A 26 -9.79 1.58 0.02
C VAL A 26 -11.14 1.25 -0.62
N ASP A 27 -11.39 0.00 -0.98
CA ASP A 27 -12.65 -0.45 -1.56
C ASP A 27 -13.82 -0.23 -0.58
N ARG A 28 -13.61 -0.55 0.71
CA ARG A 28 -14.62 -0.28 1.76
C ARG A 28 -14.89 1.21 1.94
N ARG A 29 -13.86 2.07 1.94
CA ARG A 29 -14.04 3.53 2.02
C ARG A 29 -14.85 4.02 0.82
N THR A 30 -14.46 3.59 -0.38
CA THR A 30 -15.11 3.99 -1.64
C THR A 30 -16.58 3.55 -1.66
N ALA A 31 -16.89 2.36 -1.17
CA ALA A 31 -18.28 1.89 -1.05
C ALA A 31 -19.12 2.77 -0.09
N CYS A 32 -18.54 3.24 1.01
CA CYS A 32 -19.21 4.15 1.93
C CYS A 32 -19.41 5.55 1.31
N GLU A 33 -18.44 6.05 0.57
CA GLU A 33 -18.54 7.32 -0.17
C GLU A 33 -19.64 7.25 -1.23
N LEU A 34 -19.73 6.14 -1.97
CA LEU A 34 -20.83 5.92 -2.91
C LEU A 34 -22.19 5.88 -2.19
N ARG A 35 -22.28 5.25 -1.02
CA ARG A 35 -23.51 5.27 -0.20
C ARG A 35 -23.90 6.70 0.19
N MET A 36 -22.94 7.56 0.54
CA MET A 36 -23.22 8.98 0.84
C MET A 36 -23.80 9.71 -0.36
N VAL A 37 -23.21 9.54 -1.55
CA VAL A 37 -23.70 10.16 -2.79
C VAL A 37 -25.13 9.70 -3.11
N VAL A 38 -25.43 8.41 -2.95
CA VAL A 38 -26.78 7.88 -3.16
C VAL A 38 -27.76 8.49 -2.17
N MET A 39 -27.41 8.60 -0.88
CA MET A 39 -28.26 9.22 0.13
C MET A 39 -28.54 10.70 -0.16
N GLU A 40 -27.58 11.43 -0.73
CA GLU A 40 -27.78 12.82 -1.14
C GLU A 40 -28.77 12.92 -2.29
N ALA A 41 -28.65 12.06 -3.30
CA ALA A 41 -29.60 11.97 -4.39
C ALA A 41 -31.02 11.57 -3.93
N GLU A 42 -31.14 10.62 -3.00
CA GLU A 42 -32.41 10.26 -2.34
C GLU A 42 -33.04 11.47 -1.65
N GLY A 43 -32.24 12.26 -0.94
CA GLY A 43 -32.67 13.48 -0.25
C GLY A 43 -33.22 14.54 -1.20
N GLU A 44 -32.55 14.75 -2.32
CA GLU A 44 -33.00 15.68 -3.36
C GLU A 44 -34.29 15.21 -4.03
N ALA A 45 -34.39 13.92 -4.35
CA ALA A 45 -35.59 13.34 -4.96
C ALA A 45 -36.82 13.50 -4.05
N GLU A 46 -36.68 13.20 -2.75
CA GLU A 46 -37.77 13.33 -1.78
C GLU A 46 -38.19 14.81 -1.61
N LEU A 47 -37.23 15.74 -1.65
CA LEU A 47 -37.53 17.17 -1.64
C LEU A 47 -38.32 17.60 -2.87
N GLN A 48 -37.97 17.14 -4.07
CA GLN A 48 -38.73 17.48 -5.28
C GLN A 48 -40.15 16.92 -5.24
N ARG A 49 -40.30 15.69 -4.74
CA ARG A 49 -41.62 15.06 -4.56
C ARG A 49 -42.51 15.88 -3.62
N ALA A 50 -42.00 16.26 -2.46
CA ALA A 50 -42.74 17.05 -1.48
C ALA A 50 -43.14 18.46 -1.97
N ARG A 51 -42.46 18.99 -3.00
CA ARG A 51 -42.87 20.26 -3.66
C ARG A 51 -44.09 20.08 -4.58
N GLN A 52 -44.29 18.87 -5.09
CA GLN A 52 -45.35 18.55 -6.05
C GLN A 52 -46.60 17.98 -5.37
N ASP A 53 -46.46 17.48 -4.13
CA ASP A 53 -47.51 16.81 -3.38
C ASP A 53 -47.52 17.28 -1.91
N ALA A 54 -48.62 17.92 -1.50
CA ALA A 54 -48.80 18.47 -0.16
C ALA A 54 -48.82 17.38 0.93
N ASP A 55 -49.33 16.18 0.62
CA ASP A 55 -49.36 15.07 1.57
C ASP A 55 -47.95 14.50 1.79
N ALA A 56 -47.12 14.46 0.74
CA ALA A 56 -45.70 14.11 0.86
C ALA A 56 -44.91 15.13 1.71
N GLY A 57 -45.33 16.39 1.75
CA GLY A 57 -44.74 17.42 2.60
C GLY A 57 -44.78 17.10 4.10
N TRP A 58 -45.83 16.44 4.58
CA TRP A 58 -45.96 16.05 6.00
C TRP A 58 -44.92 15.02 6.43
N TYR A 59 -44.60 14.06 5.55
CA TYR A 59 -43.62 13.00 5.83
C TYR A 59 -42.16 13.46 5.66
N LEU A 60 -41.94 14.54 4.90
CA LEU A 60 -40.61 15.06 4.59
C LEU A 60 -39.77 15.39 5.84
N VAL A 61 -40.41 15.88 6.91
CA VAL A 61 -39.69 16.24 8.16
C VAL A 61 -39.07 15.00 8.80
N GLY A 62 -39.84 13.92 8.95
CA GLY A 62 -39.34 12.66 9.51
C GLY A 62 -38.30 12.00 8.61
N PHE A 63 -38.51 12.02 7.30
CA PHE A 63 -37.54 11.52 6.32
C PHE A 63 -36.20 12.24 6.43
N ARG A 64 -36.20 13.58 6.52
CA ARG A 64 -34.98 14.40 6.63
C ARG A 64 -34.19 14.09 7.90
N GLU A 65 -34.86 13.93 9.03
CA GLU A 65 -34.16 13.58 10.28
C GLU A 65 -33.56 12.15 10.18
N GLY A 66 -34.31 11.20 9.63
CA GLY A 66 -33.80 9.85 9.38
C GLY A 66 -32.61 9.83 8.40
N LEU A 67 -32.67 10.63 7.34
CA LEU A 67 -31.57 10.78 6.37
C LEU A 67 -30.33 11.39 7.01
N LYS A 68 -30.50 12.43 7.84
CA LYS A 68 -29.42 13.06 8.60
C LYS A 68 -28.72 12.06 9.51
N LEU A 69 -29.47 11.25 10.26
CA LEU A 69 -28.91 10.22 11.14
C LEU A 69 -28.15 9.14 10.35
N ARG A 70 -28.72 8.66 9.23
CA ARG A 70 -28.04 7.69 8.36
C ARG A 70 -26.74 8.25 7.76
N ARG A 71 -26.76 9.49 7.28
CA ARG A 71 -25.55 10.18 6.76
C ARG A 71 -24.49 10.34 7.84
N ALA A 72 -24.88 10.74 9.05
CA ALA A 72 -23.94 10.85 10.16
C ALA A 72 -23.29 9.50 10.50
N ALA A 73 -24.05 8.41 10.47
CA ALA A 73 -23.52 7.06 10.69
C ALA A 73 -22.52 6.63 9.60
N VAL A 74 -22.85 6.86 8.33
CA VAL A 74 -21.93 6.55 7.21
C VAL A 74 -20.69 7.44 7.25
N GLN A 75 -20.82 8.72 7.63
CA GLN A 75 -19.66 9.59 7.80
C GLN A 75 -18.72 9.08 8.89
N ALA A 76 -19.25 8.67 10.04
CA ALA A 76 -18.44 8.07 11.11
C ALA A 76 -17.73 6.78 10.67
N GLU A 77 -18.38 5.98 9.81
CA GLU A 77 -17.78 4.80 9.18
C GLU A 77 -16.62 5.20 8.25
N ILE A 78 -16.81 6.20 7.39
CA ILE A 78 -15.74 6.75 6.52
C ILE A 78 -14.57 7.28 7.35
N ASP A 79 -14.82 8.03 8.41
CA ASP A 79 -13.79 8.60 9.26
C ASP A 79 -12.95 7.49 9.92
N THR A 80 -13.61 6.42 10.39
CA THR A 80 -12.95 5.25 10.97
C THR A 80 -12.09 4.53 9.93
N ILE A 81 -12.63 4.27 8.74
CA ILE A 81 -11.90 3.60 7.65
C ILE A 81 -10.73 4.47 7.18
N THR A 82 -10.87 5.79 7.17
CA THR A 82 -9.79 6.72 6.78
C THR A 82 -8.60 6.62 7.73
N ILE A 83 -8.84 6.48 9.03
CA ILE A 83 -7.77 6.23 10.01
C ILE A 83 -7.13 4.85 9.80
N GLU A 84 -7.93 3.81 9.54
CA GLU A 84 -7.42 2.47 9.20
C GLU A 84 -6.54 2.51 7.94
N GLU A 85 -6.97 3.24 6.91
CA GLU A 85 -6.26 3.40 5.65
C GLU A 85 -4.91 4.10 5.84
N ALA A 86 -4.86 5.15 6.66
CA ALA A 86 -3.61 5.82 7.00
C ALA A 86 -2.62 4.85 7.66
N GLY A 87 -3.05 4.12 8.68
CA GLY A 87 -2.20 3.13 9.35
C GLY A 87 -1.73 2.00 8.42
N ALA A 88 -2.58 1.55 7.49
CA ALA A 88 -2.21 0.55 6.50
C ALA A 88 -1.19 1.08 5.46
N ARG A 89 -1.29 2.36 5.09
CA ARG A 89 -0.30 3.02 4.22
C ARG A 89 1.05 3.14 4.92
N ASP A 90 1.07 3.52 6.20
CA ASP A 90 2.30 3.62 6.98
C ASP A 90 2.97 2.24 7.11
N ALA A 91 2.22 1.20 7.46
CA ALA A 91 2.73 -0.17 7.54
C ALA A 91 3.29 -0.66 6.18
N LEU A 92 2.61 -0.34 5.08
CA LEU A 92 3.09 -0.67 3.74
C LEU A 92 4.40 0.07 3.40
N ALA A 93 4.51 1.34 3.78
CA ALA A 93 5.71 2.13 3.58
C ALA A 93 6.90 1.53 4.35
N GLU A 94 6.70 1.17 5.62
CA GLU A 94 7.73 0.51 6.45
C GLU A 94 8.20 -0.83 5.84
N ALA A 95 7.26 -1.65 5.36
CA ALA A 95 7.57 -2.92 4.71
C ALA A 95 8.38 -2.72 3.41
N PHE A 96 8.03 -1.72 2.61
CA PHE A 96 8.80 -1.35 1.42
C PHE A 96 10.22 -0.90 1.76
N GLU A 97 10.39 -0.09 2.80
CA GLU A 97 11.72 0.32 3.27
C GLU A 97 12.56 -0.88 3.71
N ALA A 98 11.96 -1.82 4.45
CA ALA A 98 12.63 -3.04 4.86
C ALA A 98 13.08 -3.88 3.66
N LEU A 99 12.21 -4.08 2.67
CA LEU A 99 12.55 -4.76 1.41
C LEU A 99 13.74 -4.10 0.72
N LYS A 100 13.72 -2.76 0.60
CA LYS A 100 14.81 -2.00 -0.01
C LYS A 100 16.14 -2.16 0.71
N LYS A 101 16.12 -2.18 2.06
CA LYS A 101 17.34 -2.44 2.84
C LYS A 101 17.94 -3.80 2.49
N TYR A 102 17.12 -4.85 2.38
CA TYR A 102 17.61 -6.18 1.99
C TYR A 102 18.15 -6.20 0.55
N GLU A 103 17.50 -5.52 -0.38
CA GLU A 103 17.96 -5.41 -1.78
C GLU A 103 19.34 -4.74 -1.86
N HIS A 104 19.53 -3.62 -1.15
CA HIS A 104 20.79 -2.88 -1.13
C HIS A 104 21.92 -3.72 -0.51
N VAL A 105 21.67 -4.41 0.62
CA VAL A 105 22.70 -5.25 1.25
C VAL A 105 23.10 -6.40 0.32
N ARG A 106 22.14 -7.01 -0.39
CA ARG A 106 22.44 -8.06 -1.38
C ARG A 106 23.32 -7.51 -2.51
N GLU A 107 23.00 -6.34 -3.03
CA GLU A 107 23.77 -5.71 -4.10
C GLU A 107 25.18 -5.35 -3.64
N ALA A 108 25.33 -4.72 -2.47
CA ALA A 108 26.62 -4.40 -1.88
C ALA A 108 27.49 -5.66 -1.69
N THR A 109 26.89 -6.75 -1.20
CA THR A 109 27.55 -8.04 -1.03
C THR A 109 28.01 -8.62 -2.37
N ARG A 110 27.18 -8.54 -3.41
CA ARG A 110 27.51 -9.02 -4.75
C ARG A 110 28.67 -8.23 -5.36
N THR A 111 28.65 -6.91 -5.22
CA THR A 111 29.70 -6.01 -5.72
C THR A 111 31.02 -6.25 -4.99
N ALA A 112 30.99 -6.44 -3.67
CA ALA A 112 32.18 -6.77 -2.88
C ALA A 112 32.78 -8.13 -3.30
N ALA A 113 31.95 -9.16 -3.48
CA ALA A 113 32.40 -10.47 -3.93
C ALA A 113 33.03 -10.43 -5.33
N ARG A 114 32.48 -9.63 -6.24
CA ARG A 114 33.05 -9.42 -7.58
C ARG A 114 34.42 -8.76 -7.51
N LYS A 115 34.56 -7.67 -6.76
CA LYS A 115 35.85 -6.98 -6.56
C LYS A 115 36.91 -7.91 -5.97
N GLU A 116 36.52 -8.76 -5.02
CA GLU A 116 37.42 -9.73 -4.41
C GLU A 116 37.85 -10.82 -5.40
N ALA A 117 36.94 -11.31 -6.25
CA ALA A 117 37.28 -12.24 -7.31
C ALA A 117 38.25 -11.62 -8.34
N GLU A 118 38.00 -10.39 -8.77
CA GLU A 118 38.87 -9.64 -9.70
C GLU A 118 40.28 -9.42 -9.12
N LYS A 119 40.38 -9.12 -7.81
CA LYS A 119 41.67 -9.03 -7.11
C LYS A 119 42.43 -10.35 -7.10
N ARG A 120 41.74 -11.46 -6.81
CA ARG A 120 42.35 -12.80 -6.81
C ARG A 120 42.82 -13.23 -8.18
N GLU A 121 42.04 -12.95 -9.22
CA GLU A 121 42.41 -13.22 -10.61
C GLU A 121 43.64 -12.41 -11.02
N THR A 122 43.68 -11.12 -10.68
CA THR A 122 44.83 -10.26 -10.95
C THR A 122 46.09 -10.76 -10.24
N ALA A 123 46.00 -11.09 -8.95
CA ALA A 123 47.12 -11.65 -8.20
C ALA A 123 47.64 -12.98 -8.80
N ALA A 124 46.74 -13.83 -9.28
CA ALA A 124 47.11 -15.08 -9.95
C ALA A 124 47.83 -14.84 -11.29
N LEU A 125 47.39 -13.85 -12.07
CA LEU A 125 48.05 -13.44 -13.31
C LEU A 125 49.43 -12.84 -13.06
N ASP A 126 49.56 -12.01 -12.00
CA ASP A 126 50.83 -11.42 -11.60
C ASP A 126 51.84 -12.50 -11.18
N GLU A 127 51.42 -13.49 -10.38
CA GLU A 127 52.27 -14.63 -10.00
C GLU A 127 52.75 -15.43 -11.21
N LEU A 128 51.88 -15.68 -12.20
CA LEU A 128 52.25 -16.36 -13.44
C LEU A 128 53.26 -15.53 -14.25
N GLY A 129 53.09 -14.22 -14.30
CA GLY A 129 54.01 -13.29 -14.95
C GLY A 129 55.40 -13.33 -14.30
N LEU A 130 55.46 -13.27 -12.96
CA LEU A 130 56.71 -13.35 -12.21
C LEU A 130 57.43 -14.70 -12.41
N ARG A 131 56.69 -15.82 -12.40
CA ARG A 131 57.27 -17.16 -12.67
C ARG A 131 57.86 -17.26 -14.08
N ARG A 132 57.21 -16.67 -15.09
CA ARG A 132 57.73 -16.63 -16.48
C ARG A 132 58.93 -15.69 -16.64
N ALA A 133 59.00 -14.62 -15.86
CA ALA A 133 60.14 -13.70 -15.87
C ALA A 133 61.38 -14.31 -15.19
N ALA A 134 61.19 -15.05 -14.09
CA ALA A 134 62.27 -15.68 -13.33
C ALA A 134 62.84 -16.96 -13.99
N GLY A 135 62.10 -17.57 -14.93
CA GLY A 135 62.55 -18.73 -15.70
C GLY A 135 63.34 -18.40 -16.97
N ARG A 136 63.77 -17.14 -17.15
CA ARG A 136 64.62 -16.67 -18.27
C ARG A 136 65.99 -16.28 -17.77
#